data_AF-A0A1G7JWQ7-F1
#
_entry.id   AF-A0A1G7JWQ7-F1
#
_cell.length_a   1.000
_cell.length_b   1.000
_cell.length_c   1.000
_cell.angle_alpha   90.00
_cell.angle_beta   90.00
_cell.angle_gamma   90.00
#
_symmetry.space_group_name_H-M   'P 1'
#
loop_
_entity.id
_entity.type
_entity.pdbx_description
1 polymer ?
#
loop_
_entity_poly.entity_id
_entity_poly.type
_entity_poly.pdbx_seq_one_letter_code
_entity_poly.pdbx_strand_id
1 'polypeptide(L)'
;MLTNSCAKFSFLLSRADALAWEHLPNRMNGFQRFLLTAWLISAAFWVLVLPLGVQAPWGMILLELLPFFLLHYGLAAVVLSVWARIQAKRRLPVPVEAQLEDLGESLVWTLGMRPSVMIAPEAIRQVRLGPGHVFVEAPPELIIIPRPVFGTAQAAEDFAMRWEERRTMCFL
;
A
#
# COMPACT_ATOMS: atom_id res chain seq x y z
N MET A 1 1.97 -36.71 5.70
CA MET A 1 1.96 -36.82 4.23
C MET A 1 2.10 -35.40 3.68
N LEU A 2 3.31 -35.03 3.25
CA LEU A 2 3.62 -33.71 2.70
C LEU A 2 3.30 -33.73 1.21
N THR A 3 2.12 -33.22 0.82
CA THR A 3 1.90 -32.85 -0.58
C THR A 3 2.64 -31.54 -0.80
N ASN A 4 3.93 -31.65 -1.11
CA ASN A 4 4.76 -30.60 -1.70
C ASN A 4 4.18 -30.20 -3.05
N SER A 5 3.06 -29.49 -3.01
CA SER A 5 2.45 -28.89 -4.17
C SER A 5 3.19 -27.58 -4.36
N CYS A 6 4.27 -27.65 -5.15
CA CYS A 6 4.99 -26.46 -5.61
C CYS A 6 3.98 -25.63 -6.41
N ALA A 7 3.35 -24.65 -5.78
CA ALA A 7 2.33 -23.84 -6.43
C ALA A 7 3.06 -22.79 -7.28
N LYS A 8 2.96 -22.94 -8.61
CA LYS A 8 3.52 -22.00 -9.56
C LYS A 8 2.42 -21.10 -10.11
N PHE A 9 2.62 -19.81 -9.96
CA PHE A 9 1.73 -18.77 -10.42
C PHE A 9 2.44 -17.94 -11.49
N SER A 10 1.78 -17.72 -12.62
CA SER A 10 2.25 -16.80 -13.67
C SER A 10 1.14 -15.83 -13.99
N PHE A 11 1.45 -14.55 -13.98
CA PHE A 11 0.46 -13.48 -14.19
C PHE A 11 1.14 -12.22 -14.69
N LEU A 12 0.35 -11.32 -15.26
CA LEU A 12 0.83 -10.06 -15.79
C LEU A 12 0.53 -8.95 -14.78
N LEU A 13 1.59 -8.32 -14.28
CA LEU A 13 1.47 -7.17 -13.37
C LEU A 13 1.40 -5.88 -14.17
N SER A 14 0.39 -5.09 -13.85
CA SER A 14 0.14 -3.79 -14.46
C SER A 14 0.38 -2.65 -13.47
N ARG A 15 0.35 -1.43 -13.99
CA ARG A 15 0.40 -0.22 -13.15
C ARG A 15 -0.78 -0.12 -12.18
N ALA A 16 -1.94 -0.71 -12.52
CA ALA A 16 -3.10 -0.72 -11.64
C ALA A 16 -2.84 -1.55 -10.36
N ASP A 17 -2.08 -2.64 -10.48
CA ASP A 17 -1.73 -3.51 -9.36
C ASP A 17 -0.72 -2.83 -8.42
N ALA A 18 0.27 -2.11 -8.97
CA ALA A 18 1.15 -1.25 -8.17
C ALA A 18 0.39 -0.10 -7.50
N LEU A 19 -0.64 0.45 -8.15
CA LEU A 19 -1.47 1.49 -7.57
C LEU A 19 -2.34 0.95 -6.43
N ALA A 20 -2.83 -0.30 -6.53
CA ALA A 20 -3.55 -0.98 -5.47
C ALA A 20 -2.69 -1.06 -4.19
N TRP A 21 -1.39 -1.37 -4.31
CA TRP A 21 -0.45 -1.34 -3.19
C TRP A 21 -0.35 0.04 -2.52
N GLU A 22 -0.24 1.12 -3.32
CA GLU A 22 -0.11 2.48 -2.80
C GLU A 22 -1.37 2.98 -2.08
N HIS A 23 -2.54 2.39 -2.36
CA HIS A 23 -3.81 2.75 -1.71
C HIS A 23 -4.10 1.94 -0.44
N LEU A 24 -3.21 1.02 -0.01
CA LEU A 24 -3.45 0.32 1.25
C LEU A 24 -3.50 1.33 2.42
N PRO A 25 -4.51 1.24 3.30
CA PRO A 25 -4.85 2.28 4.28
C PRO A 25 -3.79 2.55 5.35
N ASN A 26 -2.63 1.89 5.31
CA ASN A 26 -1.63 1.97 6.37
C ASN A 26 -0.18 2.00 5.85
N ARG A 27 0.06 2.74 4.76
CA ARG A 27 1.41 2.94 4.20
C ARG A 27 1.95 4.37 4.36
N MET A 28 1.27 5.24 5.11
CA MET A 28 1.86 6.55 5.38
C MET A 28 3.09 6.38 6.27
N ASN A 29 4.27 6.58 5.68
CA ASN A 29 5.53 6.59 6.41
C ASN A 29 5.49 7.68 7.48
N GLY A 30 6.23 7.51 8.59
CA GLY A 30 6.23 8.48 9.70
C GLY A 30 6.46 9.93 9.25
N PHE A 31 7.31 10.13 8.24
CA PHE A 31 7.55 11.44 7.63
C PHE A 31 6.32 12.03 6.90
N GLN A 32 5.54 11.19 6.21
CA GLN A 32 4.30 11.65 5.54
C GLN A 32 3.21 11.99 6.55
N ARG A 33 3.11 11.20 7.62
CA ARG A 33 2.23 11.52 8.75
C ARG A 33 2.63 12.85 9.36
N PHE A 34 3.93 13.07 9.60
CA PHE A 34 4.45 14.34 10.08
C PHE A 34 4.13 15.51 9.15
N LEU A 35 4.37 15.38 7.84
CA LEU A 35 4.03 16.42 6.86
C LEU A 35 2.53 16.72 6.83
N LEU A 36 1.67 15.70 6.87
CA LEU A 36 0.23 15.89 6.91
C LEU A 36 -0.20 16.61 8.20
N THR A 37 0.35 16.20 9.35
CA THR A 37 0.08 16.86 10.63
C THR A 37 0.57 18.29 10.64
N ALA A 38 1.79 18.55 10.16
CA ALA A 38 2.34 19.90 10.05
C ALA A 38 1.51 20.79 9.11
N TRP A 39 1.03 20.23 7.99
CA TRP A 39 0.11 20.90 7.07
C TRP A 39 -1.22 21.25 7.75
N LEU A 40 -1.82 20.32 8.49
CA LEU A 40 -3.07 20.57 9.22
C LEU A 40 -2.91 21.61 10.34
N ILE A 41 -1.79 21.57 11.08
CA ILE A 41 -1.47 22.58 12.08
C ILE A 41 -1.28 23.96 11.43
N SER A 42 -0.57 24.02 10.30
CA SER A 42 -0.42 25.26 9.54
C SER A 42 -1.76 25.80 9.05
N ALA A 43 -2.65 24.93 8.55
CA ALA A 43 -4.00 25.31 8.17
C ALA A 43 -4.82 25.87 9.35
N ALA A 44 -4.69 25.28 10.55
CA ALA A 44 -5.32 25.81 11.76
C ALA A 44 -4.75 27.18 12.17
N PHE A 45 -3.47 27.43 11.91
CA PHE A 45 -2.85 28.73 12.19
C PHE A 45 -3.40 29.86 11.31
N TRP A 46 -3.76 29.58 10.06
CA TRP A 46 -4.36 30.58 9.16
C TRP A 46 -5.69 31.13 9.68
N VAL A 47 -6.43 30.35 10.46
CA VAL A 47 -7.67 30.77 11.12
C VAL A 47 -7.43 31.92 12.12
N LEU A 48 -6.26 31.98 12.76
CA LEU A 48 -5.89 33.05 13.70
C LEU A 48 -5.54 34.38 13.01
N VAL A 49 -5.18 34.32 11.73
CA VAL A 49 -4.71 35.48 10.95
C VAL A 49 -5.81 36.03 10.03
N LEU A 50 -6.80 35.21 9.70
CA LEU A 50 -7.96 35.63 8.94
C LEU A 50 -8.74 36.70 9.74
N PRO A 51 -9.08 37.85 9.13
CA PRO A 51 -9.93 38.86 9.75
C PRO A 51 -11.38 38.35 9.77
N LEU A 52 -11.62 37.35 10.62
CA LEU A 52 -12.96 36.85 10.90
C LEU A 52 -13.74 37.99 11.52
N GLY A 53 -14.96 38.22 11.04
CA GLY A 53 -15.82 39.26 11.61
C GLY A 53 -16.00 39.01 13.10
N VAL A 54 -15.34 39.80 13.94
CA VAL A 54 -15.18 39.60 15.39
C VAL A 54 -16.53 39.64 16.15
N GLN A 55 -17.64 39.91 15.44
CA GLN A 55 -19.00 40.00 15.96
C GLN A 55 -19.94 38.93 15.38
N ALA A 56 -19.46 38.01 14.56
CA ALA A 56 -20.29 36.97 13.96
C ALA A 56 -20.62 35.86 14.99
N PRO A 57 -21.83 35.28 14.96
CA PRO A 57 -22.15 34.09 15.73
C PRO A 57 -21.20 32.95 15.36
N TRP A 58 -20.83 32.11 16.33
CA TRP A 58 -19.94 30.95 16.12
C TRP A 58 -20.31 30.07 14.91
N GLY A 59 -21.60 29.92 14.61
CA GLY A 59 -22.07 29.18 13.43
C GLY A 59 -21.69 29.82 12.09
N MET A 60 -21.67 31.14 11.99
CA MET A 60 -21.23 31.85 10.78
C MET A 60 -19.71 31.77 10.60
N ILE A 61 -18.95 31.86 11.70
CA ILE A 61 -17.50 31.68 11.69
C ILE A 61 -17.14 30.27 11.18
N LEU A 62 -17.83 29.24 11.67
CA LEU A 62 -17.64 27.87 11.17
C LEU A 62 -17.97 27.72 9.67
N LEU A 63 -19.01 28.41 9.20
CA LEU A 63 -19.41 28.40 7.79
C LEU A 63 -18.37 29.09 6.89
N GLU A 64 -17.75 30.18 7.36
CA GLU A 64 -16.68 30.88 6.64
C GLU A 64 -15.37 30.06 6.59
N LEU A 65 -15.09 29.28 7.64
CA LEU A 65 -13.91 28.41 7.71
C LEU A 65 -14.07 27.09 6.94
N LEU A 66 -15.30 26.62 6.73
CA LEU A 66 -15.56 25.36 6.05
C LEU A 66 -14.95 25.29 4.63
N PRO A 67 -15.12 26.29 3.74
CA PRO A 67 -14.46 26.31 2.44
C PRO A 67 -12.94 26.22 2.53
N PHE A 68 -12.34 26.88 3.52
CA PHE A 68 -10.88 26.87 3.71
C PHE A 68 -10.39 25.48 4.11
N PHE A 69 -11.08 24.83 5.05
CA PHE A 69 -10.79 23.45 5.45
C PHE A 69 -10.99 22.46 4.29
N LEU A 70 -12.10 22.58 3.56
CA LEU A 70 -12.38 21.74 2.40
C LEU A 70 -11.32 21.90 1.30
N LEU A 71 -10.85 23.13 1.07
CA LEU A 71 -9.77 23.40 0.12
C LEU A 71 -8.46 22.73 0.55
N HIS A 72 -8.06 22.86 1.81
CA HIS A 72 -6.83 22.26 2.33
C HIS A 72 -6.88 20.74 2.33
N TYR A 73 -8.01 20.18 2.73
CA TYR A 73 -8.25 18.74 2.69
C TYR A 73 -8.24 18.21 1.25
N GLY A 74 -8.95 18.90 0.34
CA GLY A 74 -8.97 18.57 -1.08
C GLY A 74 -7.57 18.62 -1.70
N LEU A 75 -6.78 19.65 -1.39
CA LEU A 75 -5.41 19.77 -1.87
C LEU A 75 -4.52 18.63 -1.36
N ALA A 76 -4.60 18.30 -0.06
CA ALA A 76 -3.87 17.18 0.51
C ALA A 76 -4.26 15.85 -0.15
N ALA A 77 -5.55 15.61 -0.36
CA ALA A 77 -6.05 14.42 -1.04
C ALA A 77 -5.53 14.33 -2.49
N VAL A 78 -5.52 15.44 -3.23
CA VAL A 78 -4.98 15.51 -4.59
C VAL A 78 -3.48 15.23 -4.61
N VAL A 79 -2.71 15.88 -3.73
CA VAL A 79 -1.25 15.69 -3.65
C VAL A 79 -0.90 14.24 -3.34
N LEU A 80 -1.53 13.64 -2.33
CA LEU A 80 -1.32 12.23 -1.97
C LEU A 80 -1.70 11.30 -3.13
N SER A 81 -2.83 11.55 -3.80
CA SER A 81 -3.29 10.76 -4.95
C SER A 81 -2.31 10.84 -6.13
N VAL A 82 -1.83 12.04 -6.47
CA VAL A 82 -0.86 12.25 -7.53
C VAL A 82 0.47 11.58 -7.18
N TRP A 83 0.93 11.72 -5.94
CA TRP A 83 2.16 11.12 -5.47
C TRP A 83 2.11 9.59 -5.54
N ALA A 84 1.01 8.97 -5.09
CA ALA A 84 0.76 7.53 -5.23
C ALA A 84 0.82 7.08 -6.71
N ARG A 85 0.20 7.84 -7.63
CA ARG A 85 0.25 7.55 -9.07
C ARG A 85 1.65 7.66 -9.67
N ILE A 86 2.47 8.60 -9.20
CA ILE A 86 3.86 8.77 -9.63
C ILE A 86 4.70 7.59 -9.11
N GLN A 87 4.54 7.21 -7.85
CA GLN A 87 5.27 6.08 -7.26
C GLN A 87 4.90 4.76 -7.95
N ALA A 88 3.62 4.52 -8.20
CA ALA A 88 3.17 3.36 -8.96
C ALA A 88 3.80 3.32 -10.38
N LYS A 89 3.88 4.48 -11.07
CA LYS A 89 4.53 4.58 -12.40
C LYS A 89 6.02 4.28 -12.33
N ARG A 90 6.70 4.73 -11.27
CA ARG A 90 8.13 4.48 -11.08
C ARG A 90 8.43 3.01 -10.80
N ARG A 91 7.54 2.31 -10.10
CA ARG A 91 7.68 0.89 -9.78
C ARG A 91 7.40 -0.02 -10.99
N LEU A 92 6.26 0.20 -11.65
CA LEU A 92 5.83 -0.58 -12.82
C LEU A 92 5.48 0.38 -13.96
N PRO A 93 6.48 0.83 -14.75
CA PRO A 93 6.24 1.76 -15.86
C PRO A 93 5.53 1.10 -17.04
N VAL A 94 5.80 -0.19 -17.27
CA VAL A 94 5.25 -1.03 -18.33
C VAL A 94 4.66 -2.28 -17.67
N PRO A 95 3.61 -2.90 -18.22
CA PRO A 95 3.16 -4.19 -17.72
C PRO A 95 4.26 -5.24 -17.86
N VAL A 96 4.50 -6.01 -16.81
CA VAL A 96 5.59 -6.99 -16.73
C VAL A 96 5.04 -8.33 -16.28
N GLU A 97 5.45 -9.40 -16.95
CA GLU A 97 5.14 -10.76 -16.51
C GLU A 97 5.83 -11.07 -15.19
N ALA A 98 5.07 -11.59 -14.25
CA ALA A 98 5.55 -11.99 -12.95
C ALA A 98 5.29 -13.47 -12.74
N GLN A 99 6.26 -14.15 -12.16
CA GLN A 99 6.15 -15.54 -11.77
C GLN A 99 6.48 -15.67 -10.29
N LEU A 100 5.63 -16.39 -9.58
CA LEU A 100 5.82 -16.74 -8.18
C LEU A 100 5.75 -18.25 -8.05
N GLU A 101 6.79 -18.84 -7.48
CA GLU A 101 6.80 -20.25 -7.11
C GLU A 101 6.84 -20.34 -5.58
N ASP A 102 5.84 -21.00 -5.00
CA ASP A 102 5.81 -21.35 -3.60
C ASP A 102 6.47 -22.73 -3.44
N LEU A 103 7.71 -22.74 -2.94
CA LEU A 103 8.49 -23.97 -2.70
C LEU A 103 8.15 -24.60 -1.34
N GLY A 104 7.13 -24.12 -0.64
CA GLY A 104 6.88 -24.49 0.74
C GLY A 104 7.78 -23.70 1.66
N GLU A 105 9.10 -23.90 1.68
CA GLU A 105 9.99 -23.23 2.65
C GLU A 105 10.41 -21.82 2.22
N SER A 106 10.24 -21.46 0.95
CA SER A 106 10.68 -20.18 0.39
C SER A 106 9.79 -19.78 -0.80
N LEU A 107 9.78 -18.49 -1.10
CA LEU A 107 9.14 -17.95 -2.30
C LEU A 107 10.21 -17.66 -3.34
N VAL A 108 10.03 -18.14 -4.57
CA VAL A 108 10.86 -17.71 -5.71
C VAL A 108 10.05 -16.71 -6.51
N TRP A 109 10.56 -15.48 -6.59
CA TRP A 109 9.95 -14.37 -7.29
C TRP A 109 10.74 -14.03 -8.55
N THR A 110 10.05 -13.95 -9.68
CA THR A 110 10.64 -13.53 -10.96
C THR A 110 9.80 -12.41 -11.55
N LEU A 111 10.45 -11.31 -11.94
CA LEU A 111 9.78 -10.13 -12.52
C LEU A 111 10.40 -9.80 -13.89
N GLY A 112 9.68 -10.14 -14.95
CA GLY A 112 10.09 -9.94 -16.34
C GLY A 112 11.40 -10.65 -16.64
N MET A 113 12.37 -9.90 -17.19
CA MET A 113 13.71 -10.40 -17.54
C MET A 113 14.71 -10.35 -16.38
N ARG A 114 14.27 -9.98 -15.16
CA ARG A 114 15.16 -9.93 -14.00
C ARG A 114 15.48 -11.34 -13.50
N PRO A 115 16.66 -11.55 -12.88
CA PRO A 115 16.96 -12.83 -12.25
C PRO A 115 15.92 -13.15 -11.18
N SER A 116 15.58 -14.43 -11.07
CA SER A 116 14.72 -14.93 -10.00
C SER A 116 15.36 -14.69 -8.64
N VAL A 117 14.59 -14.17 -7.69
CA VAL A 117 15.02 -13.91 -6.32
C VAL A 117 14.33 -14.91 -5.40
N MET A 118 15.12 -15.62 -4.60
CA MET A 118 14.61 -16.49 -3.55
C MET A 118 14.41 -15.65 -2.28
N ILE A 119 13.19 -15.67 -1.75
CA ILE A 119 12.76 -14.91 -0.58
C ILE A 119 12.46 -15.92 0.51
N ALA A 120 13.32 -15.94 1.52
CA ALA A 120 13.12 -16.71 2.73
C ALA A 120 12.09 -16.02 3.66
N PRO A 121 11.39 -16.75 4.54
CA PRO A 121 10.39 -16.19 5.45
C PRO A 121 10.92 -15.03 6.30
N GLU A 122 12.20 -15.06 6.68
CA GLU A 122 12.88 -14.05 7.51
C GLU A 122 13.08 -12.73 6.77
N ALA A 123 13.23 -12.79 5.45
CA ALA A 123 13.38 -11.61 4.61
C ALA A 123 12.04 -10.89 4.38
N ILE A 124 10.91 -11.54 4.69
CA ILE A 124 9.59 -10.96 4.58
C ILE A 124 9.41 -9.99 5.73
N ARG A 125 9.20 -8.72 5.40
CA ARG A 125 8.85 -7.69 6.37
C ARG A 125 7.39 -7.79 6.77
N GLN A 126 6.48 -8.01 5.83
CA GLN A 126 5.05 -8.15 6.08
C GLN A 126 4.28 -8.78 4.94
N VAL A 127 3.23 -9.51 5.30
CA VAL A 127 2.21 -10.00 4.37
C VAL A 127 0.92 -9.22 4.61
N ARG A 128 0.27 -8.74 3.55
CA ARG A 128 -0.99 -8.01 3.63
C ARG A 128 -1.99 -8.54 2.63
N LEU A 129 -3.20 -8.77 3.11
CA LEU A 129 -4.36 -9.05 2.28
C LEU A 129 -5.08 -7.75 1.93
N GLY A 130 -5.16 -7.44 0.64
CA GLY A 130 -5.98 -6.36 0.10
C GLY A 130 -7.28 -6.88 -0.55
N PRO A 131 -8.16 -5.97 -0.99
CA PRO A 131 -9.46 -6.34 -1.56
C PRO A 131 -9.32 -7.17 -2.85
N GLY A 132 -8.33 -6.88 -3.69
CA GLY A 132 -8.09 -7.57 -4.97
C GLY A 132 -6.76 -8.31 -5.08
N HIS A 133 -5.88 -8.21 -4.06
CA HIS A 133 -4.49 -8.68 -4.15
C HIS A 133 -3.97 -9.14 -2.81
N VAL A 134 -2.99 -10.04 -2.83
CA VAL A 134 -2.11 -10.34 -1.70
C VAL A 134 -0.77 -9.65 -1.95
N PHE A 135 -0.23 -9.01 -0.93
CA PHE A 135 1.03 -8.29 -0.99
C PHE A 135 2.03 -8.88 -0.02
N VAL A 136 3.23 -9.21 -0.49
CA VAL A 136 4.35 -9.65 0.34
C VAL A 136 5.47 -8.62 0.17
N GLU A 137 5.75 -7.87 1.24
CA GLU A 137 6.85 -6.90 1.26
C GLU A 137 8.11 -7.60 1.80
N ALA A 138 9.12 -7.77 0.95
CA ALA A 138 10.40 -8.39 1.30
C ALA A 138 11.54 -7.54 0.72
N PRO A 139 11.94 -6.43 1.40
CA PRO A 139 12.86 -5.45 0.84
C PRO A 139 14.16 -6.09 0.33
N PRO A 140 14.62 -5.75 -0.89
CA PRO A 140 14.17 -4.65 -1.76
C PRO A 140 12.93 -4.95 -2.62
N GLU A 141 12.41 -6.18 -2.57
CA GLU A 141 11.34 -6.66 -3.44
C GLU A 141 9.93 -6.44 -2.86
N LEU A 142 8.95 -6.30 -3.75
CA LEU A 142 7.53 -6.27 -3.43
C LEU A 142 6.81 -7.24 -4.36
N ILE A 143 6.30 -8.31 -3.79
CA ILE A 143 5.48 -9.29 -4.51
C ILE A 143 4.02 -8.81 -4.43
N ILE A 144 3.41 -8.63 -5.60
CA ILE A 144 1.98 -8.31 -5.73
C ILE A 144 1.35 -9.50 -6.42
N ILE A 145 0.35 -10.14 -5.80
CA ILE A 145 -0.31 -11.33 -6.32
C ILE A 145 -1.81 -11.02 -6.48
N PRO A 146 -2.35 -10.97 -7.70
CA PRO A 146 -3.79 -10.79 -7.90
C PRO A 146 -4.59 -11.94 -7.28
N ARG A 147 -5.66 -11.65 -6.55
CA ARG A 147 -6.54 -12.68 -5.96
C ARG A 147 -7.06 -13.71 -6.97
N PRO A 148 -7.40 -13.37 -8.24
CA PRO A 148 -7.87 -14.35 -9.21
C PRO A 148 -6.87 -15.49 -9.47
N VAL A 149 -5.58 -15.26 -9.23
CA VAL A 149 -4.51 -16.25 -9.45
C VAL A 149 -4.60 -17.43 -8.46
N PHE A 150 -5.18 -17.22 -7.28
CA PHE A 150 -5.39 -18.26 -6.27
C PHE A 150 -6.61 -19.16 -6.55
N GLY A 151 -7.43 -18.81 -7.54
CA GLY A 151 -8.68 -19.52 -7.87
C GLY A 151 -9.83 -19.25 -6.88
N THR A 152 -9.56 -19.18 -5.58
CA THR A 152 -10.57 -18.87 -4.55
C THR A 152 -10.10 -17.78 -3.59
N ALA A 153 -11.08 -17.06 -3.00
CA ALA A 153 -10.82 -16.08 -1.95
C ALA A 153 -10.14 -16.71 -0.72
N GLN A 154 -10.59 -17.89 -0.32
CA GLN A 154 -10.04 -18.65 0.80
C GLN A 154 -8.58 -19.03 0.57
N ALA A 155 -8.22 -19.49 -0.64
CA ALA A 155 -6.83 -19.84 -0.94
C ALA A 155 -5.87 -18.65 -0.83
N ALA A 156 -6.32 -17.44 -1.16
CA ALA A 156 -5.55 -16.21 -0.97
C ALA A 156 -5.39 -15.85 0.52
N GLU A 157 -6.44 -16.05 1.32
CA GLU A 157 -6.42 -15.85 2.78
C GLU A 157 -5.51 -16.85 3.48
N ASP A 158 -5.63 -18.13 3.14
CA ASP A 158 -4.79 -19.21 3.66
C ASP A 158 -3.32 -18.97 3.30
N PHE A 159 -3.05 -18.55 2.05
CA PHE A 159 -1.70 -18.16 1.65
C PHE A 159 -1.14 -17.03 2.52
N ALA A 160 -1.92 -15.95 2.69
CA ALA A 160 -1.49 -14.79 3.48
C ALA A 160 -1.24 -15.15 4.94
N MET A 161 -2.14 -15.96 5.54
CA MET A 161 -2.03 -16.40 6.93
C MET A 161 -0.80 -17.29 7.16
N ARG A 162 -0.59 -18.31 6.31
CA ARG A 162 0.57 -19.21 6.41
C ARG A 162 1.90 -18.47 6.35
N TRP A 163 2.01 -17.49 5.45
CA TRP A 163 3.25 -16.73 5.28
C TRP A 163 3.48 -15.71 6.41
N GLU A 164 2.42 -15.12 6.96
CA GLU A 164 2.54 -14.26 8.14
C GLU A 164 2.92 -15.08 9.39
N GLU A 165 2.34 -16.28 9.59
CA GLU A 165 2.70 -17.19 10.69
C GLU A 165 4.18 -17.58 10.62
N ARG A 166 4.67 -18.01 9.45
CA ARG A 166 6.08 -18.36 9.26
C ARG A 166 7.01 -17.19 9.52
N ARG A 167 6.66 -16.00 9.02
CA ARG A 167 7.41 -14.78 9.33
C ARG A 167 7.54 -14.61 10.84
N THR A 168 6.44 -14.73 11.59
CA THR A 168 6.46 -14.55 13.05
C THR A 168 7.23 -15.62 13.81
N MET A 169 7.24 -16.87 13.33
CA MET A 169 7.98 -17.95 13.97
C MET A 169 9.50 -17.76 13.90
N CYS A 170 10.02 -17.12 12.85
CA CYS A 170 11.46 -16.91 12.72
C CYS A 170 12.00 -15.72 13.55
N PHE A 171 11.13 -14.91 14.15
CA PHE A 171 11.50 -13.79 15.03
C PHE A 171 11.36 -14.11 16.53
N LEU A 172 11.02 -15.36 16.88
CA LEU A 172 11.00 -15.90 18.25
C LEU A 172 12.26 -16.71 18.53
#